data_AF-A0A3N0I477-F1
#
_entry.id   AF-A0A3N0I477-F1
#
_cell.length_a   1.000
_cell.length_b   1.000
_cell.length_c   1.000
_cell.angle_alpha   90.00
_cell.angle_beta   90.00
_cell.angle_gamma   90.00
#
_symmetry.space_group_name_H-M   'P 1'
#
loop_
_entity.id
_entity.type
_entity.pdbx_description
1 polymer ?
#
loop_
_entity_poly.entity_id
_entity_poly.type
_entity_poly.pdbx_seq_one_letter_code
_entity_poly.pdbx_strand_id
1 'polypeptide(L)'
;MKIKKHRLHPNKQLSEWDTIESYLSKNRQKVELYIRQNGRDLLSGDPIDINRLENYEIDHVLPRGFGDNSMGNLMLITHEHNAKKSNRLPLQYIESGECRDESGHIVTSKEYEQRIKELYELKLINELKRERCLLADTDSLEGFINRNLVDTRYIIKEFMSILRAYNQVNEFKTHIVALQSKYTKVYRRAFNMNKTRSLGDQHHAHDAAMLAIADHVLSNYYPNYDRRPNFKAYQKFMAQMSKRDRDEIMTTNHWVRVMYENTYNEYVNDKDSLIAQIKSCVPLYSLKAEKNFKGAFFNATIYPQSDKKEKGVLELLGINNDKHVFSSIECAAVDFYKLKDKKGKAKHVAIHIPKVIIDPDGNINKEKYIKLVRDYYKESDLIDEKGDIKTYYFRFRAFRNDIIYDTCTQMPQKFNIGSIVNQKLELKHIYNFSYNEIYGDMLANKKMIEEQFNLKNKYNNALNARLFKDIVPDQMIDYCLDNLIVIEDRKRLEASVRKFLKTHMNNFWEYLESLAFVGLVINRPCTPKEFYGQYKPVVNNLNIKPKDIHDSKNDTEYVKLKYSILGIRYWKTKDGLQIAGPNRAVNQYSKIRKESYSLNNG
;
A
#
# COMPACT_ATOMS: atom_id res chain seq x y z
N MET A 1 3.36 33.80 -53.19
CA MET A 1 4.08 34.29 -52.00
C MET A 1 4.93 33.15 -51.44
N LYS A 2 6.26 33.16 -51.64
CA LYS A 2 7.17 32.07 -51.23
C LYS A 2 7.38 32.13 -49.71
N ILE A 3 7.06 31.03 -49.01
CA ILE A 3 7.37 30.85 -47.59
C ILE A 3 8.90 30.69 -47.46
N LYS A 4 9.56 31.66 -46.84
CA LYS A 4 10.99 31.57 -46.50
C LYS A 4 11.15 30.54 -45.37
N LYS A 5 11.89 29.45 -45.65
CA LYS A 5 12.44 28.58 -44.61
C LYS A 5 13.44 29.40 -43.79
N HIS A 6 13.15 29.64 -42.51
CA HIS A 6 14.17 30.12 -41.58
C HIS A 6 15.25 29.03 -41.44
N ARG A 7 16.49 29.38 -41.84
CA ARG A 7 17.67 28.58 -41.53
C ARG A 7 17.87 28.61 -40.01
N LEU A 8 17.73 27.44 -39.38
CA LEU A 8 18.22 27.22 -38.02
C LEU A 8 19.71 27.54 -37.99
N HIS A 9 20.13 28.37 -37.03
CA HIS A 9 21.54 28.69 -36.81
C HIS A 9 22.33 27.39 -36.51
N PRO A 10 23.42 27.11 -37.23
CA PRO A 10 24.21 25.90 -37.01
C PRO A 10 25.26 26.19 -35.95
N ASN A 11 24.87 26.29 -34.67
CA ASN A 11 25.81 26.25 -33.53
C ASN A 11 25.08 26.13 -32.19
N LYS A 12 24.45 24.98 -31.95
CA LYS A 12 24.29 24.39 -30.61
C LYS A 12 24.31 22.88 -30.82
N GLN A 13 25.28 22.19 -30.22
CA GLN A 13 25.28 20.73 -30.15
C GLN A 13 23.90 20.28 -29.66
N LEU A 14 23.12 19.65 -30.54
CA LEU A 14 21.97 18.87 -30.13
C LEU A 14 22.56 17.65 -29.41
N SER A 15 22.55 17.68 -28.08
CA SER A 15 22.90 16.50 -27.29
C SER A 15 21.96 15.36 -27.67
N GLU A 16 22.52 14.16 -27.85
CA GLU A 16 21.73 12.97 -28.15
C GLU A 16 20.72 12.71 -27.02
N TRP A 17 19.51 12.31 -27.40
CA TRP A 17 18.40 12.14 -26.44
C TRP A 17 18.75 11.20 -25.29
N ASP A 18 19.55 10.17 -25.54
CA ASP A 18 20.03 9.22 -24.51
C ASP A 18 20.92 9.89 -23.46
N THR A 19 21.73 10.88 -23.87
CA THR A 19 22.57 11.68 -22.95
C THR A 19 21.70 12.60 -22.10
N ILE A 20 20.69 13.23 -22.70
CA ILE A 20 19.72 14.08 -22.00
C ILE A 20 18.89 13.25 -21.02
N GLU A 21 18.36 12.10 -21.45
CA GLU A 21 17.56 11.21 -20.61
C GLU A 21 18.35 10.72 -19.40
N SER A 22 19.61 10.30 -19.61
CA SER A 22 20.50 9.92 -18.52
C SER A 22 20.74 11.06 -17.54
N TYR A 23 21.04 12.27 -18.02
CA TYR A 23 21.23 13.45 -17.19
C TYR A 23 19.97 13.82 -16.38
N LEU A 24 18.80 13.83 -17.02
CA LEU A 24 17.50 14.12 -16.40
C LEU A 24 17.13 13.07 -15.36
N SER A 25 17.40 11.79 -15.64
CA SER A 25 17.13 10.69 -14.71
C SER A 25 17.94 10.84 -13.41
N LYS A 26 19.23 11.17 -13.52
CA LYS A 26 20.15 11.37 -12.39
C LYS A 26 19.84 12.64 -11.59
N ASN A 27 19.46 13.73 -12.26
CA ASN A 27 19.26 15.05 -11.65
C ASN A 27 17.79 15.45 -11.52
N ARG A 28 16.85 14.50 -11.67
CA ARG A 28 15.40 14.76 -11.78
C ARG A 28 14.87 15.77 -10.78
N GLN A 29 15.26 15.61 -9.50
CA GLN A 29 14.78 16.47 -8.43
C GLN A 29 15.39 17.88 -8.48
N LYS A 30 16.68 18.01 -8.84
CA LYS A 30 17.34 19.30 -9.05
C LYS A 30 16.75 20.02 -10.25
N VAL A 31 16.49 19.31 -11.35
CA VAL A 31 15.84 19.87 -12.56
C VAL A 31 14.41 20.34 -12.25
N GLU A 32 13.64 19.56 -11.47
CA GLU A 32 12.31 20.01 -11.05
C GLU A 32 12.37 21.30 -10.22
N LEU A 33 13.34 21.41 -9.29
CA LEU A 33 13.55 22.63 -8.52
C LEU A 33 14.02 23.80 -9.40
N TYR A 34 14.95 23.56 -10.33
CA TYR A 34 15.40 24.55 -11.31
C TYR A 34 14.20 25.20 -12.04
N ILE A 35 13.30 24.37 -12.59
CA ILE A 35 12.11 24.85 -13.30
C ILE A 35 11.19 25.63 -12.35
N ARG A 36 10.92 25.09 -11.16
CA ARG A 36 10.05 25.75 -10.15
C ARG A 36 10.63 27.04 -9.57
N GLN A 37 11.93 27.25 -9.72
CA GLN A 37 12.64 28.45 -9.28
C GLN A 37 12.94 29.40 -10.44
N ASN A 38 12.32 29.17 -11.60
CA ASN A 38 12.52 29.97 -12.80
C ASN A 38 14.01 30.07 -13.21
N GLY A 39 14.75 28.98 -13.03
CA GLY A 39 16.16 28.86 -13.37
C GLY A 39 17.13 29.67 -12.50
N ARG A 40 16.72 30.06 -11.29
CA ARG A 40 17.54 30.86 -10.36
C ARG A 40 17.76 30.18 -9.02
N ASP A 41 18.88 30.49 -8.38
CA ASP A 41 19.13 30.18 -6.97
C ASP A 41 18.02 30.84 -6.15
N LEU A 42 17.40 30.08 -5.24
CA LEU A 42 16.25 30.60 -4.50
C LEU A 42 16.64 31.75 -3.55
N LEU A 43 17.83 31.69 -2.96
CA LEU A 43 18.32 32.66 -1.98
C LEU A 43 19.01 33.84 -2.67
N SER A 44 20.03 33.60 -3.48
CA SER A 44 20.78 34.70 -4.10
C SER A 44 20.02 35.35 -5.27
N GLY A 45 19.32 34.54 -6.07
CA GLY A 45 18.67 34.97 -7.30
C GLY A 45 19.53 34.85 -8.55
N ASP A 46 20.77 34.35 -8.39
CA ASP A 46 21.70 34.11 -9.48
C ASP A 46 21.14 33.06 -10.45
N PRO A 47 21.45 33.17 -11.76
CA PRO A 47 21.12 32.14 -12.72
C PRO A 47 21.75 30.79 -12.35
N ILE A 48 20.97 29.71 -12.43
CA ILE A 48 21.49 28.35 -12.28
C ILE A 48 21.94 27.85 -13.66
N ASP A 49 23.17 27.35 -13.75
CA ASP A 49 23.61 26.62 -14.93
C ASP A 49 23.04 25.19 -14.89
N ILE A 50 22.00 24.95 -15.70
CA ILE A 50 21.36 23.63 -15.81
C ILE A 50 22.32 22.54 -16.31
N ASN A 51 23.44 22.89 -16.94
CA ASN A 51 24.43 21.90 -17.37
C ASN A 51 25.38 21.50 -16.24
N ARG A 52 25.46 22.30 -15.17
CA ARG A 52 26.39 22.12 -14.05
C ARG A 52 25.68 22.01 -12.70
N LEU A 53 24.62 21.19 -12.64
CA LEU A 53 23.83 20.96 -11.43
C LEU A 53 24.63 20.34 -10.27
N GLU A 54 25.83 19.83 -10.52
CA GLU A 54 26.81 19.40 -9.50
C GLU A 54 27.26 20.54 -8.58
N ASN A 55 27.19 21.79 -9.02
CA ASN A 55 27.59 22.97 -8.22
C ASN A 55 26.49 23.46 -7.25
N TYR A 56 25.35 22.78 -7.24
CA TYR A 56 24.18 23.18 -6.47
C TYR A 56 23.70 22.02 -5.58
N GLU A 57 23.09 22.36 -4.46
CA GLU A 57 22.54 21.42 -3.50
C GLU A 57 21.06 21.65 -3.26
N ILE A 58 20.39 20.56 -2.88
CA ILE A 58 19.02 20.63 -2.40
C ILE A 58 19.08 20.85 -0.89
N ASP A 59 18.58 21.99 -0.44
CA ASP A 59 18.40 22.29 0.99
C ASP A 59 16.92 22.40 1.36
N HIS A 60 16.64 22.40 2.66
CA HIS A 60 15.31 22.59 3.22
C HIS A 60 15.05 24.06 3.54
N VAL A 61 13.89 24.56 3.12
CA VAL A 61 13.42 25.91 3.47
C VAL A 61 13.29 26.03 4.99
N LEU A 62 12.60 25.06 5.61
CA LEU A 62 12.51 24.95 7.06
C LEU A 62 13.76 24.25 7.64
N PRO A 63 14.14 24.52 8.90
CA PRO A 63 15.24 23.82 9.56
C PRO A 63 15.10 22.29 9.48
N ARG A 64 16.22 21.57 9.41
CA ARG A 64 16.21 20.10 9.39
C ARG A 64 15.68 19.58 10.74
N GLY A 65 14.97 18.45 10.72
CA GLY A 65 14.34 17.84 11.91
C GLY A 65 12.82 17.71 11.82
N PHE A 66 12.16 18.56 11.03
CA PHE A 66 10.69 18.54 10.86
C PHE A 66 10.15 17.41 9.97
N GLY A 67 10.98 16.53 9.42
CA GLY A 67 10.51 15.37 8.67
C GLY A 67 9.70 15.67 7.39
N ASP A 68 9.87 16.85 6.77
CA ASP A 68 9.21 17.20 5.51
C ASP A 68 10.20 17.24 4.34
N ASN A 69 10.14 16.21 3.49
CA ASN A 69 10.92 16.09 2.25
C ASN A 69 10.06 16.32 1.00
N SER A 70 8.93 17.02 1.11
CA SER A 70 8.10 17.41 -0.03
C SER A 70 8.73 18.56 -0.81
N MET A 71 8.40 18.68 -2.10
CA MET A 71 8.90 19.76 -2.96
C MET A 71 8.58 21.16 -2.41
N GLY A 72 7.52 21.29 -1.61
CA GLY A 72 7.17 22.53 -0.94
C GLY A 72 8.10 22.92 0.22
N ASN A 73 9.01 22.02 0.65
CA ASN A 73 10.03 22.32 1.66
C ASN A 73 11.45 22.35 1.09
N LEU A 74 11.62 22.07 -0.21
CA LEU A 74 12.94 21.94 -0.81
C LEU A 74 13.26 23.14 -1.68
N MET A 75 14.54 23.47 -1.75
CA MET A 75 15.09 24.52 -2.59
C MET A 75 16.43 24.10 -3.17
N LEU A 76 16.74 24.57 -4.36
CA LEU A 76 18.01 24.40 -5.04
C LEU A 76 18.84 25.67 -4.87
N ILE A 77 19.99 25.56 -4.23
CA ILE A 77 20.88 26.67 -3.89
C ILE A 77 22.35 26.29 -4.09
N THR A 78 23.26 27.26 -4.15
CA THR A 78 24.71 26.98 -4.19
C THR A 78 25.20 26.31 -2.91
N HIS A 79 26.30 25.53 -3.01
CA HIS A 79 26.97 24.92 -1.86
C HIS A 79 27.33 25.96 -0.77
N GLU A 80 27.78 27.13 -1.20
CA GLU A 80 28.19 28.22 -0.32
C GLU A 80 27.00 28.73 0.52
N HIS A 81 25.88 29.06 -0.13
CA HIS A 81 24.69 29.52 0.59
C HIS A 81 24.10 28.44 1.47
N ASN A 82 24.15 27.17 1.05
CA ASN A 82 23.69 26.05 1.89
C ASN A 82 24.49 25.96 3.20
N ALA A 83 25.82 25.99 3.10
CA ALA A 83 26.70 25.94 4.27
C ALA A 83 26.48 27.13 5.20
N LYS A 84 26.34 28.35 4.65
CA LYS A 84 26.13 29.57 5.42
C LYS A 84 24.75 29.67 6.04
N LYS A 85 23.67 29.34 5.30
CA LYS A 85 22.30 29.35 5.83
C LYS A 85 22.17 28.44 7.05
N SER A 86 22.75 27.23 6.98
CA SER A 86 22.68 26.25 8.05
C SER A 86 21.21 26.00 8.47
N ASN A 87 20.91 25.95 9.77
CA ASN A 87 19.57 25.69 10.30
C ASN A 87 18.67 26.94 10.42
N ARG A 88 19.03 28.07 9.77
CA ARG A 88 18.20 29.30 9.78
C ARG A 88 17.10 29.24 8.73
N LEU A 89 16.06 30.05 8.92
CA LEU A 89 15.08 30.35 7.88
C LEU A 89 15.73 31.20 6.76
N PRO A 90 15.19 31.19 5.53
CA PRO A 90 15.72 32.01 4.44
C PRO A 90 15.80 33.49 4.79
N LEU A 91 14.74 34.08 5.35
CA LEU A 91 14.72 35.49 5.73
C LEU A 91 15.75 35.79 6.83
N GLN A 92 15.89 34.93 7.85
CA GLN A 92 16.92 35.08 8.88
C GLN A 92 18.35 35.03 8.33
N TYR A 93 18.59 34.22 7.29
CA TYR A 93 19.89 34.17 6.61
C TYR A 93 20.13 35.39 5.73
N ILE A 94 19.10 35.89 5.06
CA ILE A 94 19.18 37.10 4.23
C ILE A 94 19.42 38.34 5.11
N GLU A 95 18.69 38.45 6.22
CA GLU A 95 18.80 39.56 7.17
C GLU A 95 20.13 39.58 7.94
N SER A 96 20.88 38.48 7.98
CA SER A 96 22.23 38.49 8.56
C SER A 96 23.25 39.22 7.68
N GLY A 97 22.89 39.57 6.43
CA GLY A 97 23.78 40.24 5.48
C GLY A 97 24.86 39.34 4.86
N GLU A 98 24.78 38.02 5.11
CA GLU A 98 25.73 37.03 4.59
C GLU A 98 25.35 36.49 3.20
N CYS A 99 24.12 36.75 2.74
CA CYS A 99 23.64 36.37 1.42
C CYS A 99 24.07 37.40 0.38
N ARG A 100 24.92 36.99 -0.57
CA ARG A 100 25.41 37.84 -1.66
C ARG A 100 25.18 37.15 -2.99
N ASP A 101 24.89 37.93 -4.02
CA ASP A 101 24.81 37.44 -5.39
C ASP A 101 26.21 37.36 -6.05
N GLU A 102 26.28 36.89 -7.30
CA GLU A 102 27.53 36.74 -8.04
C GLU A 102 28.28 38.07 -8.25
N SER A 103 27.58 39.21 -8.17
CA SER A 103 28.17 40.56 -8.28
C SER A 103 28.70 41.10 -6.95
N GLY A 104 28.47 40.37 -5.85
CA GLY A 104 28.84 40.76 -4.49
C GLY A 104 27.84 41.68 -3.79
N HIS A 105 26.69 41.97 -4.43
CA HIS A 105 25.59 42.74 -3.85
C HIS A 105 24.92 41.93 -2.72
N ILE A 106 24.58 42.60 -1.62
CA ILE A 106 23.91 41.98 -0.49
C ILE A 106 22.43 41.87 -0.84
N VAL A 107 21.94 40.63 -0.93
CA VAL A 107 20.52 40.38 -1.20
C VAL A 107 19.70 40.87 -0.02
N THR A 108 18.67 41.66 -0.29
CA THR A 108 17.76 42.22 0.70
C THR A 108 16.53 41.33 0.88
N SER A 109 15.88 41.39 2.05
CA SER A 109 14.61 40.69 2.29
C SER A 109 13.56 41.07 1.25
N LYS A 110 13.52 42.35 0.83
CA LYS A 110 12.56 42.83 -0.18
C LYS A 110 12.77 42.17 -1.55
N GLU A 111 14.00 42.02 -2.00
CA GLU A 111 14.31 41.35 -3.28
C GLU A 111 13.93 39.87 -3.24
N TYR A 112 14.24 39.20 -2.14
CA TYR A 112 13.85 37.80 -1.96
C TYR A 112 12.33 37.62 -1.85
N GLU A 113 11.64 38.43 -1.05
CA GLU A 113 10.18 38.38 -0.95
C GLU A 113 9.50 38.61 -2.31
N GLN A 114 10.00 39.57 -3.08
CA GLN A 114 9.49 39.88 -4.42
C GLN A 114 9.68 38.67 -5.34
N ARG A 115 10.86 38.03 -5.32
CA ARG A 115 11.12 36.79 -6.06
C ARG A 115 10.13 35.68 -5.69
N ILE A 116 9.88 35.46 -4.40
CA ILE A 116 8.92 34.45 -3.95
C ILE A 116 7.49 34.77 -4.41
N LYS A 117 7.09 36.05 -4.38
CA LYS A 117 5.78 36.50 -4.91
C LYS A 117 5.67 36.22 -6.41
N GLU A 118 6.68 36.57 -7.19
CA GLU A 118 6.73 36.31 -8.64
C GLU A 118 6.62 34.82 -8.96
N LEU A 119 7.40 33.97 -8.27
CA LEU A 119 7.32 32.51 -8.46
C LEU A 119 5.92 31.96 -8.15
N TYR A 120 5.22 32.54 -7.17
CA TYR A 120 3.85 32.13 -6.82
C TYR A 120 2.82 32.61 -7.85
N GLU A 121 2.93 33.86 -8.31
CA GLU A 121 2.07 34.42 -9.36
C GLU A 121 2.20 33.65 -10.68
N LEU A 122 3.42 33.23 -11.02
CA LEU A 122 3.71 32.35 -12.15
C LEU A 122 3.27 30.90 -11.93
N LYS A 123 2.74 30.56 -10.74
CA LYS A 123 2.33 29.21 -10.33
C LYS A 123 3.47 28.17 -10.37
N LEU A 124 4.71 28.62 -10.28
CA LEU A 124 5.90 27.76 -10.22
C LEU A 124 6.08 27.15 -8.82
N ILE A 125 5.59 27.85 -7.80
CA ILE A 125 5.49 27.35 -6.42
C ILE A 125 4.03 27.38 -5.93
N ASN A 126 3.70 26.51 -4.97
CA ASN A 126 2.39 26.49 -4.33
C ASN A 126 2.36 27.43 -3.11
N GLU A 127 1.16 27.69 -2.59
CA GLU A 127 0.93 28.56 -1.44
C GLU A 127 1.74 28.12 -0.22
N LEU A 128 1.79 26.81 0.04
CA LEU A 128 2.57 26.24 1.13
C LEU A 128 4.07 26.58 1.05
N LYS A 129 4.68 26.49 -0.14
CA LYS A 129 6.09 26.85 -0.33
C LYS A 129 6.30 28.35 -0.17
N ARG A 130 5.38 29.18 -0.71
CA ARG A 130 5.40 30.63 -0.52
C ARG A 130 5.40 30.99 0.97
N GLU A 131 4.46 30.46 1.75
CA GLU A 131 4.38 30.74 3.18
C GLU A 131 5.66 30.37 3.92
N ARG A 132 6.26 29.20 3.63
CA ARG A 132 7.52 28.77 4.26
C ARG A 132 8.69 29.69 3.96
N CYS A 133 8.78 30.12 2.71
CA CYS A 133 9.86 30.98 2.26
C CYS A 133 9.78 32.34 2.95
N LEU A 134 8.57 32.80 3.30
CA LEU A 134 8.28 34.11 3.89
C LEU A 134 8.16 34.10 5.43
N LEU A 135 8.61 33.05 6.11
CA LEU A 135 8.66 33.02 7.58
C LEU A 135 9.81 33.90 8.08
N ALA A 136 9.49 34.94 8.85
CA ALA A 136 10.45 35.93 9.32
C ALA A 136 11.27 35.45 10.52
N ASP A 137 10.62 34.81 11.49
CA ASP A 137 11.21 34.48 12.78
C ASP A 137 10.79 33.11 13.32
N THR A 138 11.36 32.78 14.48
CA THR A 138 11.05 31.55 15.20
C THR A 138 9.57 31.49 15.54
N ASP A 139 8.94 32.55 16.05
CA ASP A 139 7.52 32.54 16.46
C ASP A 139 6.57 32.29 15.26
N SER A 140 6.87 32.87 14.11
CA SER A 140 6.18 32.62 12.83
C SER A 140 6.35 31.18 12.39
N LEU A 141 7.56 30.64 12.55
CA LEU A 141 7.86 29.23 12.30
C LEU A 141 7.05 28.33 13.26
N GLU A 142 6.94 28.68 14.55
CA GLU A 142 6.15 27.95 15.54
C GLU A 142 4.66 27.87 15.14
N GLY A 143 4.07 29.01 14.77
CA GLY A 143 2.70 29.08 14.26
C GLY A 143 2.51 28.34 12.93
N PHE A 144 3.49 28.40 12.04
CA PHE A 144 3.48 27.67 10.77
C PHE A 144 3.57 26.15 10.96
N ILE A 145 4.42 25.69 11.88
CA ILE A 145 4.63 24.29 12.21
C ILE A 145 3.35 23.67 12.77
N ASN A 146 2.68 24.36 13.69
CA ASN A 146 1.38 23.94 14.23
C ASN A 146 0.35 23.65 13.11
N ARG A 147 0.26 24.55 12.11
CA ARG A 147 -0.64 24.39 10.95
C ARG A 147 -0.26 23.25 10.00
N ASN A 148 1.02 22.85 9.99
CA ASN A 148 1.59 21.93 8.98
C ASN A 148 2.05 20.56 9.51
N LEU A 149 2.09 20.38 10.83
CA LEU A 149 2.19 19.09 11.51
C LEU A 149 0.86 18.34 11.42
N VAL A 150 -0.23 19.04 11.72
CA VAL A 150 -1.57 18.46 11.80
C VAL A 150 -2.22 18.43 10.42
N ASP A 151 -3.08 17.43 10.20
CA ASP A 151 -3.99 17.39 9.06
C ASP A 151 -5.23 18.24 9.31
N THR A 152 -5.27 19.40 8.66
CA THR A 152 -6.30 20.43 8.87
C THR A 152 -7.41 20.41 7.82
N ARG A 153 -7.44 19.41 6.93
CA ARG A 153 -8.49 19.27 5.91
C ARG A 153 -9.87 19.16 6.55
N TYR A 154 -10.87 19.79 5.94
CA TYR A 154 -12.22 19.87 6.50
C TYR A 154 -12.80 18.49 6.86
N ILE A 155 -12.70 17.52 5.95
CA ILE A 155 -13.15 16.14 6.19
C ILE A 155 -12.49 15.49 7.42
N ILE A 156 -11.23 15.81 7.69
CA ILE A 156 -10.49 15.30 8.85
C ILE A 156 -10.97 16.01 10.12
N LYS A 157 -11.13 17.34 10.08
CA LYS A 157 -11.68 18.11 11.21
C LYS A 157 -13.07 17.62 11.62
N GLU A 158 -13.97 17.41 10.66
CA GLU A 158 -15.30 16.87 10.91
C GLU A 158 -15.24 15.48 11.53
N PHE A 159 -14.41 14.58 10.98
CA PHE A 159 -14.24 13.25 11.54
C PHE A 159 -13.68 13.29 12.98
N MET A 160 -12.70 14.15 13.25
CA MET A 160 -12.17 14.34 14.60
C MET A 160 -13.22 14.92 15.56
N SER A 161 -14.09 15.81 15.10
CA SER A 161 -15.21 16.34 15.90
C SER A 161 -16.19 15.25 16.29
N ILE A 162 -16.53 14.35 15.36
CA ILE A 162 -17.37 13.17 15.63
C ILE A 162 -16.71 12.27 16.68
N LEU A 163 -15.42 11.97 16.54
CA LEU A 163 -14.68 11.15 17.50
C LEU A 163 -14.60 11.81 18.89
N ARG A 164 -14.38 13.13 18.95
CA ARG A 164 -14.37 13.89 20.21
C ARG A 164 -15.73 13.85 20.89
N ALA A 165 -16.81 14.08 20.13
CA ALA A 165 -18.18 14.00 20.66
C ALA A 165 -18.49 12.60 21.17
N TYR A 166 -18.13 11.55 20.41
CA TYR A 166 -18.29 10.16 20.85
C TYR A 166 -17.51 9.88 22.14
N ASN A 167 -16.24 10.28 22.22
CA ASN A 167 -15.41 10.07 23.40
C ASN A 167 -15.89 10.90 24.61
N GLN A 168 -16.44 12.09 24.38
CA GLN A 168 -17.04 12.91 25.44
C GLN A 168 -18.30 12.26 26.02
N VAL A 169 -19.21 11.76 25.17
CA VAL A 169 -20.43 11.07 25.60
C VAL A 169 -20.14 9.78 26.36
N ASN A 170 -19.07 9.07 26.00
CA ASN A 170 -18.66 7.82 26.65
C ASN A 170 -17.58 8.02 27.73
N GLU A 171 -17.27 9.27 28.10
CA GLU A 171 -16.28 9.64 29.13
C GLU A 171 -14.87 9.07 28.89
N PHE A 172 -14.51 8.81 27.63
CA PHE A 172 -13.18 8.34 27.25
C PHE A 172 -12.17 9.48 27.28
N LYS A 173 -11.32 9.49 28.31
CA LYS A 173 -10.17 10.42 28.42
C LYS A 173 -9.14 10.13 27.33
N THR A 174 -9.24 10.85 26.22
CA THR A 174 -8.47 10.59 25.01
C THR A 174 -8.01 11.88 24.36
N HIS A 175 -6.81 11.85 23.78
CA HIS A 175 -6.30 12.90 22.93
C HIS A 175 -6.48 12.49 21.47
N ILE A 176 -7.14 13.33 20.66
CA ILE A 176 -7.41 13.05 19.24
C ILE A 176 -6.65 14.09 18.41
N VAL A 177 -5.67 13.59 17.66
CA VAL A 177 -4.83 14.33 16.72
C VAL A 177 -4.81 13.64 15.36
N ALA A 178 -4.66 14.41 14.30
CA ALA A 178 -4.49 13.90 12.94
C ALA A 178 -3.15 14.39 12.40
N LEU A 179 -2.27 13.46 12.02
CA LEU A 179 -0.96 13.78 11.47
C LEU A 179 -0.97 13.72 9.94
N GLN A 180 -0.19 14.60 9.30
CA GLN A 180 -0.01 14.57 7.85
C GLN A 180 0.65 13.26 7.39
N SER A 181 0.16 12.68 6.28
CA SER A 181 0.67 11.41 5.75
C SER A 181 2.17 11.43 5.39
N LYS A 182 2.76 12.60 5.12
CA LYS A 182 4.19 12.77 4.80
C LYS A 182 5.13 12.24 5.90
N TYR A 183 4.70 12.28 7.17
CA TYR A 183 5.49 11.79 8.30
C TYR A 183 5.72 10.27 8.23
N THR A 184 4.71 9.51 7.79
CA THR A 184 4.85 8.04 7.64
C THR A 184 6.06 7.68 6.79
N LYS A 185 6.25 8.34 5.65
CA LYS A 185 7.36 8.06 4.73
C LYS A 185 8.72 8.36 5.38
N VAL A 186 8.83 9.43 6.15
CA VAL A 186 10.09 9.79 6.81
C VAL A 186 10.42 8.84 7.94
N TYR A 187 9.47 8.55 8.83
CA TYR A 187 9.68 7.61 9.93
C TYR A 187 10.00 6.20 9.41
N ARG A 188 9.31 5.75 8.36
CA ARG A 188 9.62 4.48 7.69
C ARG A 188 11.06 4.41 7.17
N ARG A 189 11.53 5.47 6.50
CA ARG A 189 12.92 5.54 6.02
C ARG A 189 13.90 5.58 7.17
N ALA A 190 13.61 6.33 8.22
CA ALA A 190 14.42 6.34 9.44
C ALA A 190 14.54 4.93 10.03
N PHE A 191 13.47 4.15 10.08
CA PHE A 191 13.49 2.83 10.70
C PHE A 191 13.77 1.66 9.74
N ASN A 192 14.21 1.93 8.51
CA ASN A 192 14.44 0.91 7.48
C ASN A 192 13.21 0.00 7.27
N MET A 193 12.03 0.60 7.15
CA MET A 193 10.76 -0.08 6.90
C MET A 193 10.20 0.32 5.54
N ASN A 194 10.68 -0.33 4.48
CA ASN A 194 10.23 0.02 3.13
C ASN A 194 8.77 -0.36 2.89
N LYS A 195 8.08 0.43 2.07
CA LYS A 195 6.66 0.26 1.78
C LYS A 195 6.49 -0.49 0.46
N THR A 196 6.21 -1.78 0.57
CA THR A 196 6.10 -2.67 -0.60
C THR A 196 4.64 -3.03 -0.82
N ARG A 197 3.98 -2.30 -1.72
CA ARG A 197 2.53 -2.47 -1.98
C ARG A 197 2.21 -3.78 -2.69
N SER A 198 3.16 -4.35 -3.42
CA SER A 198 3.01 -5.63 -4.11
C SER A 198 2.90 -6.83 -3.16
N LEU A 199 3.31 -6.68 -1.89
CA LEU A 199 3.32 -7.75 -0.89
C LEU A 199 2.03 -7.85 -0.05
N GLY A 200 1.04 -6.98 -0.32
CA GLY A 200 -0.27 -7.01 0.34
C GLY A 200 -0.59 -5.76 1.19
N ASP A 201 -1.73 -5.84 1.87
CA ASP A 201 -2.35 -4.71 2.58
C ASP A 201 -1.74 -4.44 3.99
N GLN A 202 -0.83 -5.31 4.45
CA GLN A 202 -0.16 -5.24 5.76
C GLN A 202 0.57 -3.90 6.01
N HIS A 203 0.96 -3.20 4.93
CA HIS A 203 1.60 -1.90 5.03
C HIS A 203 0.73 -0.83 5.72
N HIS A 204 -0.60 -0.96 5.71
CA HIS A 204 -1.50 -0.07 6.43
C HIS A 204 -1.33 -0.16 7.95
N ALA A 205 -1.17 -1.37 8.49
CA ALA A 205 -0.93 -1.57 9.92
C ALA A 205 0.41 -0.96 10.36
N HIS A 206 1.45 -1.12 9.53
CA HIS A 206 2.73 -0.48 9.78
C HIS A 206 2.66 1.05 9.67
N ASP A 207 1.95 1.61 8.69
CA ASP A 207 1.74 3.05 8.59
C ASP A 207 1.05 3.60 9.85
N ALA A 208 0.06 2.89 10.39
CA ALA A 208 -0.60 3.26 11.65
C ALA A 208 0.36 3.21 12.85
N ALA A 209 1.19 2.17 12.96
CA ALA A 209 2.19 2.07 14.02
C ALA A 209 3.23 3.22 13.93
N MET A 210 3.68 3.56 12.71
CA MET A 210 4.60 4.68 12.49
C MET A 210 3.99 6.03 12.88
N LEU A 211 2.69 6.23 12.65
CA LEU A 211 2.00 7.43 13.09
C LEU A 211 1.89 7.52 14.62
N ALA A 212 1.63 6.40 15.30
CA ALA A 212 1.61 6.38 16.76
C ALA A 212 2.98 6.71 17.37
N ILE A 213 4.06 6.18 16.78
CA ILE A 213 5.43 6.52 17.18
C ILE A 213 5.73 7.99 16.88
N ALA A 214 5.35 8.48 15.69
CA ALA A 214 5.55 9.87 15.33
C ALA A 214 4.84 10.83 16.29
N ASP A 215 3.59 10.53 16.66
CA ASP A 215 2.83 11.31 17.64
C ASP A 215 3.53 11.38 19.00
N HIS A 216 4.01 10.25 19.51
CA HIS A 216 4.70 10.22 20.80
C HIS A 216 6.05 10.97 20.75
N VAL A 217 6.82 10.76 19.69
CA VAL A 217 8.07 11.52 19.47
C VAL A 217 7.77 13.02 19.38
N LEU A 218 6.79 13.43 18.57
CA LEU A 218 6.41 14.83 18.43
C LEU A 218 5.93 15.42 19.75
N SER A 219 5.15 14.67 20.55
CA SER A 219 4.68 15.11 21.86
C SER A 219 5.83 15.36 22.86
N ASN A 220 6.92 14.57 22.79
CA ASN A 220 8.10 14.75 23.63
C ASN A 220 8.89 16.03 23.28
N TYR A 221 9.01 16.34 21.98
CA TYR A 221 9.82 17.48 21.51
C TYR A 221 9.03 18.77 21.30
N TYR A 222 7.73 18.64 21.06
CA TYR A 222 6.77 19.71 20.82
C TYR A 222 5.48 19.46 21.63
N PRO A 223 5.49 19.60 22.97
CA PRO A 223 4.28 19.42 23.76
C PRO A 223 3.13 20.29 23.25
N ASN A 224 1.93 19.71 23.11
CA ASN A 224 0.72 20.36 22.56
C ASN A 224 0.87 20.88 21.12
N TYR A 225 1.63 20.17 20.27
CA TYR A 225 1.85 20.57 18.87
C TYR A 225 0.59 20.68 18.02
N ASP A 226 -0.53 20.12 18.47
CA ASP A 226 -1.84 20.18 17.82
C ASP A 226 -2.64 21.44 18.18
N ARG A 227 -2.14 22.26 19.14
CA ARG A 227 -2.82 23.47 19.64
C ARG A 227 -1.89 24.66 19.73
N ARG A 228 -0.86 24.57 20.58
CA ARG A 228 0.15 25.60 20.87
C ARG A 228 1.45 24.88 21.23
N PRO A 229 2.29 24.55 20.24
CA PRO A 229 3.52 23.81 20.49
C PRO A 229 4.45 24.60 21.41
N ASN A 230 5.14 23.89 22.32
CA ASN A 230 6.27 24.43 23.08
C ASN A 230 7.59 23.90 22.50
N PHE A 231 8.47 24.80 22.07
CA PHE A 231 9.70 24.42 21.35
C PHE A 231 10.93 24.30 22.23
N LYS A 232 10.85 24.53 23.54
CA LYS A 232 12.02 24.52 24.43
C LYS A 232 12.78 23.18 24.40
N ALA A 233 12.04 22.06 24.37
CA ALA A 233 12.63 20.72 24.28
C ALA A 233 13.33 20.52 22.92
N TYR A 234 12.68 20.92 21.83
CA TYR A 234 13.27 20.90 20.50
C TYR A 234 14.52 21.79 20.38
N GLN A 235 14.49 23.03 20.87
CA GLN A 235 15.63 23.94 20.84
C GLN A 235 16.82 23.39 21.60
N LYS A 236 16.59 22.79 22.78
CA LYS A 236 17.63 22.11 23.56
C LYS A 236 18.23 20.94 22.79
N PHE A 237 17.40 20.16 22.12
CA PHE A 237 17.83 19.05 21.27
C PHE A 237 18.65 19.53 20.06
N MET A 238 18.22 20.59 19.39
CA MET A 238 18.97 21.22 18.29
C MET A 238 20.36 21.67 18.75
N ALA A 239 20.45 22.31 19.91
CA ALA A 239 21.72 22.75 20.49
C ALA A 239 22.65 21.59 20.91
N GLN A 240 22.10 20.42 21.23
CA GLN A 240 22.89 19.21 21.49
C GLN A 240 23.39 18.59 20.18
N MET A 241 22.54 18.53 19.16
CA MET A 241 22.89 17.97 17.85
C MET A 241 23.93 18.82 17.13
N SER A 242 23.89 20.15 17.25
CA SER A 242 24.91 21.04 16.69
C SER A 242 26.30 20.89 17.33
N LYS A 243 26.40 20.22 18.48
CA LYS A 243 27.66 19.92 19.18
C LYS A 243 28.26 18.56 18.81
N ARG A 244 27.51 17.69 18.11
CA ARG A 244 28.05 16.43 17.57
C ARG A 244 28.85 16.74 16.30
N ASP A 245 29.99 16.07 16.12
CA ASP A 245 30.98 16.39 15.07
C ASP A 245 30.37 16.55 13.66
N ARG A 246 30.88 17.55 12.94
CA ARG A 246 30.34 18.13 11.69
C ARG A 246 30.62 17.32 10.42
N ASP A 247 31.31 16.19 10.51
CA ASP A 247 31.87 15.51 9.34
C ASP A 247 30.91 14.53 8.63
N GLU A 248 29.74 14.24 9.23
CA GLU A 248 28.67 13.51 8.55
C GLU A 248 27.46 14.40 8.27
N ILE A 249 27.04 14.49 6.99
CA ILE A 249 25.78 15.13 6.60
C ILE A 249 24.63 14.42 7.33
N MET A 250 24.15 15.01 8.42
CA MET A 250 23.06 14.42 9.20
C MET A 250 21.75 14.51 8.41
N THR A 251 21.38 13.38 7.79
CA THR A 251 20.13 13.25 7.04
C THR A 251 18.91 13.34 7.97
N THR A 252 17.76 13.77 7.45
CA THR A 252 16.48 13.78 8.21
C THR A 252 16.19 12.45 8.90
N ASN A 253 16.60 11.33 8.31
CA ASN A 253 16.43 10.00 8.87
C ASN A 253 17.24 9.82 10.17
N HIS A 254 18.46 10.33 10.22
CA HIS A 254 19.30 10.28 11.42
C HIS A 254 18.67 11.06 12.57
N TRP A 255 18.18 12.27 12.29
CA TRP A 255 17.46 13.08 13.28
C TRP A 255 16.26 12.34 13.88
N VAL A 256 15.43 11.71 13.05
CA VAL A 256 14.28 10.93 13.54
C VAL A 256 14.71 9.73 14.38
N ARG A 257 15.83 9.06 14.05
CA ARG A 257 16.37 7.98 14.90
C ARG A 257 16.81 8.49 16.27
N VAL A 258 17.56 9.57 16.32
CA VAL A 258 18.03 10.12 17.61
C VAL A 258 16.86 10.62 18.44
N MET A 259 15.86 11.25 17.82
CA MET A 259 14.64 11.65 18.52
C MET A 259 13.88 10.44 19.08
N TYR A 260 13.75 9.38 18.29
CA TYR A 260 13.16 8.12 18.76
C TYR A 260 13.93 7.53 19.93
N GLU A 261 15.26 7.43 19.81
CA GLU A 261 16.16 6.85 20.82
C GLU A 261 16.02 7.56 22.16
N ASN A 262 15.99 8.89 22.14
CA ASN A 262 15.80 9.69 23.36
C ASN A 262 14.38 9.59 23.93
N THR A 263 13.35 9.45 23.09
CA THR A 263 11.95 9.34 23.54
C THR A 263 11.66 7.98 24.17
N TYR A 264 12.17 6.89 23.59
CA TYR A 264 11.88 5.52 24.03
C TYR A 264 13.00 4.90 24.87
N ASN A 265 14.16 5.56 24.97
CA ASN A 265 15.34 5.07 25.68
C ASN A 265 15.81 3.69 25.18
N GLU A 266 15.80 3.50 23.87
CA GLU A 266 16.23 2.27 23.16
C GLU A 266 16.73 2.59 21.75
N TYR A 267 17.64 1.79 21.21
CA TYR A 267 18.09 1.95 19.83
C TYR A 267 17.14 1.27 18.85
N VAL A 268 16.94 1.90 17.68
CA VAL A 268 16.10 1.36 16.60
C VAL A 268 16.51 -0.05 16.16
N ASN A 269 17.79 -0.40 16.33
CA ASN A 269 18.35 -1.70 15.94
C ASN A 269 18.45 -2.70 17.10
N ASP A 270 18.03 -2.33 18.31
CA ASP A 270 18.00 -3.27 19.44
C ASP A 270 16.97 -4.36 19.16
N LYS A 271 17.32 -5.61 19.51
CA LYS A 271 16.50 -6.79 19.23
C LYS A 271 15.11 -6.71 19.85
N ASP A 272 15.01 -6.07 21.02
CA ASP A 272 13.77 -5.95 21.79
C ASP A 272 13.13 -4.56 21.67
N SER A 273 13.67 -3.67 20.82
CA SER A 273 13.08 -2.36 20.57
C SER A 273 11.65 -2.47 20.07
N LEU A 274 10.82 -1.46 20.34
CA LEU A 274 9.47 -1.36 19.80
C LEU A 274 9.46 -1.47 18.26
N ILE A 275 10.45 -0.90 17.56
CA ILE A 275 10.60 -1.08 16.10
C ILE A 275 10.86 -2.55 15.74
N ALA A 276 11.77 -3.24 16.44
CA ALA A 276 12.03 -4.65 16.19
C ALA A 276 10.79 -5.52 16.46
N GLN A 277 10.05 -5.24 17.53
CA GLN A 277 8.78 -5.90 17.83
C GLN A 277 7.73 -5.67 16.73
N ILE A 278 7.60 -4.44 16.23
CA ILE A 278 6.70 -4.12 15.10
C ILE A 278 7.10 -4.92 13.86
N LYS A 279 8.38 -4.97 13.51
CA LYS A 279 8.86 -5.71 12.33
C LYS A 279 8.69 -7.23 12.46
N SER A 280 8.77 -7.77 13.67
CA SER A 280 8.58 -9.19 13.97
C SER A 280 7.11 -9.60 14.11
N CYS A 281 6.19 -8.64 14.30
CA CYS A 281 4.78 -8.94 14.51
C CYS A 281 4.05 -9.11 13.18
N VAL A 282 3.36 -10.23 12.99
CA VAL A 282 2.37 -10.38 11.92
C VAL A 282 1.15 -9.51 12.27
N PRO A 283 0.77 -8.54 11.43
CA PRO A 283 -0.37 -7.67 11.71
C PRO A 283 -1.69 -8.43 11.83
N LEU A 284 -2.65 -7.88 12.57
CA LEU A 284 -4.03 -8.35 12.53
C LEU A 284 -4.64 -8.00 11.16
N TYR A 285 -5.28 -8.97 10.53
CA TYR A 285 -6.01 -8.79 9.29
C TYR A 285 -7.49 -8.63 9.57
N SER A 286 -8.09 -7.56 9.04
CA SER A 286 -9.49 -7.23 9.24
C SER A 286 -10.09 -6.66 7.96
N LEU A 287 -11.24 -7.18 7.56
CA LEU A 287 -12.05 -6.61 6.48
C LEU A 287 -13.53 -6.63 6.86
N LYS A 288 -14.22 -5.54 6.53
CA LYS A 288 -15.67 -5.50 6.66
C LYS A 288 -16.31 -6.29 5.51
N ALA A 289 -17.13 -7.27 5.86
CA ALA A 289 -17.96 -7.98 4.90
C ALA A 289 -18.93 -7.00 4.20
N GLU A 290 -18.96 -7.05 2.88
CA GLU A 290 -19.80 -6.20 2.05
C GLU A 290 -21.12 -6.91 1.78
N LYS A 291 -22.10 -6.66 2.65
CA LYS A 291 -23.48 -7.20 2.53
C LYS A 291 -24.38 -6.36 1.61
N ASN A 292 -23.82 -5.66 0.63
CA ASN A 292 -24.60 -4.75 -0.22
C ASN A 292 -25.38 -5.53 -1.28
N PHE A 293 -26.69 -5.70 -1.06
CA PHE A 293 -27.63 -6.28 -2.02
C PHE A 293 -28.32 -5.24 -2.91
N LYS A 294 -28.11 -3.93 -2.64
CA LYS A 294 -28.68 -2.82 -3.43
C LYS A 294 -27.71 -2.41 -4.55
N GLY A 295 -28.19 -1.51 -5.41
CA GLY A 295 -27.43 -0.96 -6.55
C GLY A 295 -27.68 -1.72 -7.85
N ALA A 296 -26.70 -1.69 -8.76
CA ALA A 296 -26.82 -2.28 -10.08
C ALA A 296 -27.07 -3.81 -10.00
N PHE A 297 -28.01 -4.30 -10.80
CA PHE A 297 -28.33 -5.73 -10.94
C PHE A 297 -27.56 -6.38 -12.07
N PHE A 298 -27.31 -5.63 -13.14
CA PHE A 298 -26.61 -6.01 -14.35
C PHE A 298 -26.18 -4.73 -15.08
N ASN A 299 -25.26 -4.84 -16.04
CA ASN A 299 -24.86 -3.72 -16.87
C ASN A 299 -26.02 -3.30 -17.76
N ALA A 300 -26.32 -1.99 -17.80
CA ALA A 300 -27.43 -1.44 -18.56
C ALA A 300 -27.23 -1.48 -20.09
N THR A 301 -26.08 -1.98 -20.57
CA THR A 301 -25.80 -2.17 -22.00
C THR A 301 -26.73 -3.24 -22.57
N ILE A 302 -27.55 -2.84 -23.54
CA ILE A 302 -28.39 -3.74 -24.33
C ILE A 302 -27.55 -4.29 -25.48
N TYR A 303 -27.52 -5.61 -25.62
CA TYR A 303 -26.81 -6.33 -26.68
C TYR A 303 -27.77 -6.77 -27.80
N PRO A 304 -27.24 -7.04 -29.00
CA PRO A 304 -28.02 -7.63 -30.09
C PRO A 304 -28.68 -8.97 -29.68
N GLN A 305 -29.79 -9.30 -30.33
CA GLN A 305 -30.51 -10.57 -30.07
C GLN A 305 -29.64 -11.81 -30.37
N SER A 306 -28.66 -11.70 -31.27
CA SER A 306 -27.68 -12.76 -31.54
C SER A 306 -26.85 -13.16 -30.32
N ASP A 307 -26.72 -12.27 -29.33
CA ASP A 307 -25.92 -12.50 -28.13
C ASP A 307 -26.76 -13.11 -26.99
N LYS A 308 -28.06 -13.36 -27.24
CA LYS A 308 -28.97 -13.99 -26.28
C LYS A 308 -28.48 -15.41 -26.02
N LYS A 309 -28.05 -15.67 -24.78
CA LYS A 309 -27.67 -17.02 -24.35
C LYS A 309 -28.91 -17.79 -23.90
N GLU A 310 -29.33 -18.74 -24.72
CA GLU A 310 -30.39 -19.69 -24.36
C GLU A 310 -30.06 -20.40 -23.04
N LYS A 311 -31.04 -20.46 -22.13
CA LYS A 311 -30.90 -21.05 -20.78
C LYS A 311 -29.85 -20.35 -19.90
N GLY A 312 -29.44 -19.13 -20.28
CA GLY A 312 -28.64 -18.26 -19.43
C GLY A 312 -29.42 -17.80 -18.21
N VAL A 313 -28.71 -17.40 -17.15
CA VAL A 313 -29.33 -16.98 -15.89
C VAL A 313 -30.34 -15.84 -16.08
N LEU A 314 -30.02 -14.82 -16.88
CA LEU A 314 -30.93 -13.68 -17.10
C LEU A 314 -32.21 -14.08 -17.83
N GLU A 315 -32.13 -15.00 -18.79
CA GLU A 315 -33.32 -15.53 -19.45
C GLU A 315 -34.13 -16.40 -18.48
N LEU A 316 -33.46 -17.25 -17.70
CA LEU A 316 -34.10 -18.09 -16.69
C LEU A 316 -34.87 -17.24 -15.66
N LEU A 317 -34.35 -16.07 -15.32
CA LEU A 317 -34.95 -15.11 -14.39
C LEU A 317 -35.98 -14.17 -15.06
N GLY A 318 -36.21 -14.29 -16.37
CA GLY A 318 -37.17 -13.49 -17.14
C GLY A 318 -36.71 -12.07 -17.46
N ILE A 319 -35.41 -11.77 -17.32
CA ILE A 319 -34.83 -10.46 -17.60
C ILE A 319 -34.46 -10.32 -19.07
N ASN A 320 -33.75 -11.32 -19.63
CA ASN A 320 -33.51 -11.35 -21.07
C ASN A 320 -34.74 -11.91 -21.78
N ASN A 321 -35.13 -11.24 -22.86
CA ASN A 321 -36.28 -11.58 -23.70
C ASN A 321 -36.02 -11.13 -25.14
N ASP A 322 -37.03 -11.30 -25.99
CA ASP A 322 -36.90 -11.04 -27.44
C ASP A 322 -36.76 -9.55 -27.79
N LYS A 323 -36.85 -8.66 -26.79
CA LYS A 323 -36.60 -7.22 -26.93
C LYS A 323 -35.28 -6.79 -26.32
N HIS A 324 -34.90 -7.35 -25.18
CA HIS A 324 -33.74 -6.90 -24.40
C HIS A 324 -32.81 -8.06 -24.04
N VAL A 325 -31.52 -7.91 -24.35
CA VAL A 325 -30.47 -8.85 -23.98
C VAL A 325 -29.40 -8.11 -23.18
N PHE A 326 -29.15 -8.58 -21.96
CA PHE A 326 -28.05 -8.13 -21.10
C PHE A 326 -27.07 -9.29 -20.86
N SER A 327 -25.82 -8.97 -20.51
CA SER A 327 -24.72 -9.97 -20.45
C SER A 327 -24.09 -10.16 -19.07
N SER A 328 -24.14 -9.17 -18.17
CA SER A 328 -23.59 -9.28 -16.81
C SER A 328 -24.68 -9.47 -15.77
N ILE A 329 -24.31 -9.99 -14.59
CA ILE A 329 -25.23 -10.20 -13.47
C ILE A 329 -24.44 -9.97 -12.19
N GLU A 330 -24.91 -9.05 -11.37
CA GLU A 330 -24.37 -8.78 -10.06
C GLU A 330 -25.07 -9.67 -9.02
N CYS A 331 -24.27 -10.29 -8.16
CA CYS A 331 -24.78 -11.08 -7.04
C CYS A 331 -24.47 -10.36 -5.72
N ALA A 332 -25.28 -10.62 -4.70
CA ALA A 332 -25.08 -10.08 -3.35
C ALA A 332 -24.22 -11.01 -2.48
N ALA A 333 -24.35 -12.32 -2.69
CA ALA A 333 -23.75 -13.35 -1.86
C ALA A 333 -23.68 -14.69 -2.60
N VAL A 334 -23.06 -15.68 -1.95
CA VAL A 334 -23.05 -17.09 -2.37
C VAL A 334 -23.38 -17.97 -1.16
N ASP A 335 -24.32 -18.89 -1.35
CA ASP A 335 -24.64 -19.93 -0.36
C ASP A 335 -23.79 -21.17 -0.63
N PHE A 336 -22.98 -21.57 0.34
CA PHE A 336 -22.19 -22.79 0.29
C PHE A 336 -22.95 -23.92 0.96
N TYR A 337 -23.09 -25.05 0.27
CA TYR A 337 -23.78 -26.24 0.75
C TYR A 337 -22.82 -27.42 0.85
N LYS A 338 -22.98 -28.22 1.91
CA LYS A 338 -22.43 -29.58 2.02
C LYS A 338 -23.59 -30.56 2.09
N LEU A 339 -23.71 -31.38 1.05
CA LEU A 339 -24.83 -32.31 0.83
C LEU A 339 -24.32 -33.73 0.60
N LYS A 340 -25.25 -34.70 0.59
CA LYS A 340 -24.97 -36.09 0.18
C LYS A 340 -25.58 -36.31 -1.19
N ASP A 341 -24.78 -36.81 -2.13
CA ASP A 341 -25.30 -37.22 -3.43
C ASP A 341 -26.21 -38.45 -3.31
N LYS A 342 -26.84 -38.85 -4.41
CA LYS A 342 -27.71 -40.04 -4.47
C LYS A 342 -27.02 -41.34 -4.05
N LYS A 343 -25.69 -41.40 -4.05
CA LYS A 343 -24.87 -42.55 -3.61
C LYS A 343 -24.40 -42.42 -2.16
N GLY A 344 -24.87 -41.40 -1.44
CA GLY A 344 -24.50 -41.12 -0.05
C GLY A 344 -23.15 -40.43 0.14
N LYS A 345 -22.46 -40.05 -0.94
CA LYS A 345 -21.14 -39.43 -0.88
C LYS A 345 -21.26 -37.92 -0.65
N ALA A 346 -20.39 -37.37 0.18
CA ALA A 346 -20.34 -35.94 0.44
C ALA A 346 -20.00 -35.15 -0.84
N LYS A 347 -20.76 -34.08 -1.08
CA LYS A 347 -20.64 -33.16 -2.21
C LYS A 347 -20.76 -31.73 -1.73
N HIS A 348 -19.99 -30.84 -2.34
CA HIS A 348 -20.02 -29.40 -2.09
C HIS A 348 -20.57 -28.66 -3.30
N VAL A 349 -21.45 -27.71 -3.05
CA VAL A 349 -22.10 -26.90 -4.08
C VAL A 349 -22.14 -25.45 -3.58
N ALA A 350 -21.85 -24.50 -4.47
CA ALA A 350 -22.02 -23.08 -4.20
C ALA A 350 -23.09 -22.47 -5.12
N ILE A 351 -24.07 -21.78 -4.55
CA ILE A 351 -25.15 -21.15 -5.29
C ILE A 351 -25.03 -19.64 -5.13
N HIS A 352 -24.73 -18.94 -6.23
CA HIS A 352 -24.75 -17.48 -6.23
C HIS A 352 -26.17 -16.94 -6.08
N ILE A 353 -26.30 -15.79 -5.40
CA ILE A 353 -27.57 -15.09 -5.17
C ILE A 353 -27.55 -13.77 -5.97
N PRO A 354 -28.15 -13.73 -7.17
CA PRO A 354 -28.31 -12.50 -7.95
C PRO A 354 -29.02 -11.41 -7.16
N LYS A 355 -28.59 -10.15 -7.31
CA LYS A 355 -29.29 -9.01 -6.69
C LYS A 355 -30.73 -8.86 -7.20
N VAL A 356 -30.99 -9.22 -8.46
CA VAL A 356 -32.30 -9.12 -9.11
C VAL A 356 -33.37 -10.05 -8.50
N ILE A 357 -32.98 -11.01 -7.67
CA ILE A 357 -33.94 -11.89 -6.96
C ILE A 357 -34.13 -11.46 -5.50
N ILE A 358 -33.58 -10.31 -5.09
CA ILE A 358 -33.67 -9.76 -3.75
C ILE A 358 -34.59 -8.54 -3.79
N ASP A 359 -35.57 -8.50 -2.90
CA ASP A 359 -36.48 -7.36 -2.77
C ASP A 359 -35.82 -6.17 -2.02
N PRO A 360 -36.47 -4.98 -1.95
CA PRO A 360 -35.91 -3.81 -1.27
C PRO A 360 -35.63 -4.00 0.23
N ASP A 361 -36.35 -4.91 0.88
CA ASP A 361 -36.20 -5.28 2.30
C ASP A 361 -35.09 -6.33 2.51
N GLY A 362 -34.62 -6.91 1.40
CA GLY A 362 -33.53 -7.86 1.36
C GLY A 362 -33.96 -9.32 1.44
N ASN A 363 -35.24 -9.64 1.24
CA ASN A 363 -35.69 -11.02 1.14
C ASN A 363 -35.44 -11.57 -0.26
N ILE A 364 -35.01 -12.83 -0.30
CA ILE A 364 -34.74 -13.55 -1.54
C ILE A 364 -36.03 -14.19 -2.01
N ASN A 365 -36.39 -13.93 -3.27
CA ASN A 365 -37.49 -14.60 -3.93
C ASN A 365 -37.21 -16.11 -4.01
N LYS A 366 -37.94 -16.89 -3.19
CA LYS A 366 -37.78 -18.32 -3.01
C LYS A 366 -37.93 -19.09 -4.33
N GLU A 367 -38.94 -18.77 -5.13
CA GLU A 367 -39.22 -19.43 -6.40
C GLU A 367 -38.07 -19.25 -7.40
N LYS A 368 -37.58 -18.01 -7.56
CA LYS A 368 -36.45 -17.71 -8.44
C LYS A 368 -35.16 -18.37 -7.95
N TYR A 369 -34.95 -18.44 -6.63
CA TYR A 369 -33.79 -19.14 -6.07
C TYR A 369 -33.84 -20.65 -6.33
N ILE A 370 -34.98 -21.30 -6.09
CA ILE A 370 -35.18 -22.73 -6.39
C ILE A 370 -35.00 -22.99 -7.89
N LYS A 371 -35.53 -22.10 -8.75
CA LYS A 371 -35.35 -22.18 -10.20
C LYS A 371 -33.87 -22.15 -10.60
N LEU A 372 -33.06 -21.28 -9.98
CA LEU A 372 -31.61 -21.28 -10.20
C LEU A 372 -30.96 -22.61 -9.80
N VAL A 373 -31.27 -23.12 -8.61
CA VAL A 373 -30.73 -24.40 -8.10
C VAL A 373 -31.05 -25.55 -9.06
N ARG A 374 -32.31 -25.66 -9.46
CA ARG A 374 -32.82 -26.75 -10.30
C ARG A 374 -32.34 -26.65 -11.76
N ASP A 375 -32.50 -25.48 -12.38
CA ASP A 375 -32.42 -25.37 -13.84
C ASP A 375 -31.04 -24.88 -14.30
N TYR A 376 -30.40 -23.99 -13.52
CA TYR A 376 -29.08 -23.46 -13.86
C TYR A 376 -27.93 -24.28 -13.28
N TYR A 377 -27.96 -24.57 -11.98
CA TYR A 377 -26.92 -25.38 -11.32
C TYR A 377 -27.14 -26.89 -11.49
N LYS A 378 -28.38 -27.31 -11.80
CA LYS A 378 -28.78 -28.72 -11.97
C LYS A 378 -28.56 -29.56 -10.71
N GLU A 379 -28.79 -28.96 -9.54
CA GLU A 379 -28.53 -29.55 -8.24
C GLU A 379 -29.80 -30.07 -7.59
N SER A 380 -30.41 -31.10 -8.19
CA SER A 380 -31.65 -31.72 -7.71
C SER A 380 -31.55 -32.29 -6.30
N ASP A 381 -30.33 -32.64 -5.86
CA ASP A 381 -30.12 -33.23 -4.53
C ASP A 381 -30.44 -32.24 -3.39
N LEU A 382 -30.42 -30.92 -3.66
CA LEU A 382 -30.83 -29.86 -2.73
C LEU A 382 -32.35 -29.66 -2.63
N ILE A 383 -33.13 -30.29 -3.51
CA ILE A 383 -34.57 -30.09 -3.61
C ILE A 383 -35.28 -31.31 -3.01
N ASP A 384 -36.29 -31.10 -2.17
CA ASP A 384 -37.14 -32.14 -1.61
C ASP A 384 -38.28 -32.54 -2.54
N GLU A 385 -39.07 -33.52 -2.13
CA GLU A 385 -40.19 -34.05 -2.91
C GLU A 385 -41.31 -33.04 -3.13
N LYS A 386 -41.40 -31.99 -2.30
CA LYS A 386 -42.36 -30.90 -2.42
C LYS A 386 -41.87 -29.78 -3.33
N GLY A 387 -40.64 -29.89 -3.84
CA GLY A 387 -40.01 -28.86 -4.68
C GLY A 387 -39.31 -27.76 -3.89
N ASP A 388 -39.13 -27.92 -2.58
CA ASP A 388 -38.51 -26.94 -1.69
C ASP A 388 -37.04 -27.26 -1.40
N ILE A 389 -36.27 -26.27 -0.91
CA ILE A 389 -34.88 -26.51 -0.52
C ILE A 389 -34.84 -27.31 0.78
N LYS A 390 -34.07 -28.40 0.78
CA LYS A 390 -33.74 -29.20 1.96
C LYS A 390 -32.92 -28.38 2.96
N THR A 391 -33.58 -27.90 4.01
CA THR A 391 -32.97 -27.03 5.05
C THR A 391 -32.13 -27.79 6.07
N TYR A 392 -32.21 -29.12 6.11
CA TYR A 392 -31.40 -29.95 7.00
C TYR A 392 -29.93 -30.03 6.60
N TYR A 393 -29.61 -29.76 5.33
CA TYR A 393 -28.22 -29.71 4.87
C TYR A 393 -27.45 -28.55 5.53
N PHE A 394 -26.14 -28.74 5.57
CA PHE A 394 -25.23 -27.70 6.03
C PHE A 394 -25.19 -26.56 5.01
N ARG A 395 -25.30 -25.33 5.52
CA ARG A 395 -25.15 -24.12 4.71
C ARG A 395 -24.56 -22.98 5.52
N PHE A 396 -23.71 -22.18 4.88
CA PHE A 396 -23.43 -20.80 5.31
C PHE A 396 -23.45 -19.86 4.11
N ARG A 397 -23.72 -18.57 4.35
CA ARG A 397 -23.71 -17.52 3.34
C ARG A 397 -22.41 -16.73 3.40
N ALA A 398 -21.74 -16.65 2.26
CA ALA A 398 -20.54 -15.83 2.07
C ALA A 398 -20.89 -14.55 1.31
N PHE A 399 -20.41 -13.42 1.83
CA PHE A 399 -20.47 -12.10 1.22
C PHE A 399 -19.07 -11.68 0.81
N ARG A 400 -18.97 -10.77 -0.17
CA ARG A 400 -17.68 -10.19 -0.56
C ARG A 400 -16.92 -9.68 0.68
N ASN A 401 -15.62 -9.90 0.71
CA ASN A 401 -14.70 -9.62 1.81
C ASN A 401 -14.83 -10.51 3.06
N ASP A 402 -15.76 -11.47 3.10
CA ASP A 402 -15.69 -12.51 4.14
C ASP A 402 -14.35 -13.26 4.04
N ILE A 403 -13.82 -13.70 5.17
CA ILE A 403 -12.65 -14.58 5.19
C ILE A 403 -13.14 -16.01 5.29
N ILE A 404 -12.76 -16.83 4.33
CA ILE A 404 -13.11 -18.25 4.31
C ILE A 404 -11.87 -19.10 4.07
N TYR A 405 -11.91 -20.35 4.52
CA TYR A 405 -10.92 -21.36 4.16
C TYR A 405 -11.60 -22.73 4.09
N ASP A 406 -10.98 -23.67 3.39
CA ASP A 406 -11.39 -25.06 3.43
C ASP A 406 -10.50 -25.87 4.38
N THR A 407 -11.04 -26.91 5.01
CA THR A 407 -10.30 -27.74 5.99
C THR A 407 -9.15 -28.55 5.38
N CYS A 408 -9.04 -28.67 4.06
CA CYS A 408 -7.94 -29.37 3.40
C CYS A 408 -6.74 -28.45 3.19
N THR A 409 -6.93 -27.26 2.62
CA THR A 409 -5.83 -26.31 2.44
C THR A 409 -5.47 -25.61 3.76
N GLN A 410 -6.46 -25.45 4.64
CA GLN A 410 -6.36 -24.72 5.90
C GLN A 410 -5.75 -23.33 5.74
N MET A 411 -6.06 -22.62 4.66
CA MET A 411 -5.49 -21.30 4.37
C MET A 411 -6.59 -20.25 4.24
N PRO A 412 -6.61 -19.24 5.13
CA PRO A 412 -7.54 -18.11 5.02
C PRO A 412 -7.40 -17.38 3.68
N GLN A 413 -8.54 -17.21 3.02
CA GLN A 413 -8.68 -16.50 1.76
C GLN A 413 -9.77 -15.44 1.90
N LYS A 414 -9.55 -14.30 1.28
CA LYS A 414 -10.55 -13.27 1.10
C LYS A 414 -11.53 -13.76 0.03
N PHE A 415 -12.78 -13.97 0.41
CA PHE A 415 -13.85 -14.34 -0.49
C PHE A 415 -14.30 -13.14 -1.31
N ASN A 416 -14.47 -13.38 -2.60
CA ASN A 416 -15.20 -12.54 -3.51
C ASN A 416 -16.21 -13.42 -4.27
N ILE A 417 -17.26 -12.80 -4.78
CA ILE A 417 -18.43 -13.50 -5.30
C ILE A 417 -18.08 -14.34 -6.54
N GLY A 418 -17.22 -13.82 -7.43
CA GLY A 418 -16.88 -14.47 -8.68
C GLY A 418 -17.90 -14.17 -9.79
N SER A 419 -18.22 -15.17 -10.60
CA SER A 419 -19.07 -15.03 -11.79
C SER A 419 -20.11 -16.13 -11.83
N ILE A 420 -21.38 -15.74 -11.66
CA ILE A 420 -22.50 -16.66 -11.81
C ILE A 420 -22.60 -17.21 -13.23
N VAL A 421 -22.38 -16.36 -14.26
CA VAL A 421 -22.43 -16.73 -15.69
C VAL A 421 -21.43 -17.82 -16.04
N ASN A 422 -20.25 -17.79 -15.41
CA ASN A 422 -19.21 -18.80 -15.63
C ASN A 422 -19.20 -19.88 -14.53
N GLN A 423 -20.13 -19.84 -13.57
CA GLN A 423 -20.18 -20.75 -12.43
C GLN A 423 -18.85 -20.84 -11.67
N LYS A 424 -18.16 -19.70 -11.50
CA LYS A 424 -16.86 -19.62 -10.82
C LYS A 424 -16.96 -18.75 -9.59
N LEU A 425 -16.35 -19.19 -8.49
CA LEU A 425 -16.10 -18.35 -7.33
C LEU A 425 -14.81 -17.55 -7.52
N GLU A 426 -14.54 -16.64 -6.59
CA GLU A 426 -13.27 -15.93 -6.54
C GLU A 426 -12.72 -15.88 -5.11
N LEU A 427 -11.58 -16.52 -4.90
CA LEU A 427 -10.89 -16.56 -3.62
C LEU A 427 -9.52 -15.95 -3.78
N LYS A 428 -9.27 -14.84 -3.09
CA LYS A 428 -7.97 -14.17 -3.09
C LYS A 428 -7.18 -14.62 -1.87
N HIS A 429 -5.92 -14.97 -2.06
CA HIS A 429 -5.05 -15.29 -0.94
C HIS A 429 -4.82 -14.05 -0.09
N ILE A 430 -4.80 -14.27 1.21
CA ILE A 430 -4.38 -13.27 2.16
C ILE A 430 -2.89 -13.53 2.41
N TYR A 431 -2.07 -12.63 1.89
CA TYR A 431 -0.64 -12.60 2.17
C TYR A 431 -0.42 -11.61 3.31
N ASN A 432 -0.10 -12.15 4.48
CA ASN A 432 0.11 -11.37 5.69
C ASN A 432 1.25 -11.99 6.48
N PHE A 433 2.34 -11.24 6.61
CA PHE A 433 3.62 -11.67 7.17
C PHE A 433 4.17 -10.60 8.09
N SER A 434 5.09 -11.01 8.94
CA SER A 434 5.97 -10.05 9.59
C SER A 434 6.94 -9.48 8.55
N TYR A 435 7.43 -8.27 8.77
CA TYR A 435 8.48 -7.69 7.92
C TYR A 435 9.81 -8.42 8.07
N ASN A 436 10.10 -8.96 9.25
CA ASN A 436 11.34 -9.71 9.47
C ASN A 436 11.37 -11.06 8.74
N GLU A 437 10.23 -11.71 8.51
CA GLU A 437 10.17 -12.88 7.60
C GLU A 437 10.64 -12.52 6.19
N ILE A 438 10.26 -11.34 5.67
CA ILE A 438 10.71 -10.86 4.36
C ILE A 438 12.18 -10.43 4.40
N TYR A 439 12.56 -9.61 5.39
CA TYR A 439 13.89 -9.03 5.47
C TYR A 439 14.99 -10.05 5.76
N GLY A 440 14.68 -11.12 6.52
CA GLY A 440 15.63 -12.21 6.78
C GLY A 440 16.08 -12.87 5.48
N ASP A 441 15.14 -13.36 4.68
CA ASP A 441 15.40 -13.99 3.38
C ASP A 441 16.06 -13.01 2.40
N MET A 442 15.58 -11.77 2.40
CA MET A 442 16.11 -10.71 1.54
C MET A 442 17.60 -10.43 1.79
N LEU A 443 18.06 -10.41 3.05
CA LEU A 443 19.47 -10.17 3.38
C LEU A 443 20.37 -11.33 2.96
N ALA A 444 19.91 -12.58 3.13
CA ALA A 444 20.63 -13.76 2.66
C ALA A 444 20.76 -13.77 1.13
N ASN A 445 19.63 -13.56 0.43
CA ASN A 445 19.59 -13.49 -1.03
C ASN A 445 20.44 -12.34 -1.57
N LYS A 446 20.43 -11.19 -0.90
CA LYS A 446 21.23 -10.02 -1.28
C LYS A 446 22.71 -10.39 -1.38
N LYS A 447 23.27 -11.02 -0.35
CA LYS A 447 24.69 -11.39 -0.32
C LYS A 447 25.05 -12.30 -1.50
N MET A 448 24.26 -13.36 -1.71
CA MET A 448 24.51 -14.33 -2.79
C MET A 448 24.43 -13.68 -4.18
N ILE A 449 23.47 -12.79 -4.40
CA ILE A 449 23.30 -12.09 -5.67
C ILE A 449 24.42 -11.06 -5.90
N GLU A 450 24.79 -10.29 -4.87
CA GLU A 450 25.89 -9.31 -4.96
C GLU A 450 27.21 -9.99 -5.31
N GLU A 451 27.50 -11.15 -4.71
CA GLU A 451 28.68 -11.96 -4.99
C GLU A 451 28.63 -12.55 -6.42
N GLN A 452 27.52 -13.20 -6.79
CA GLN A 452 27.36 -13.86 -8.09
C GLN A 452 27.50 -12.90 -9.28
N PHE A 453 26.91 -11.71 -9.20
CA PHE A 453 26.87 -10.76 -10.30
C PHE A 453 27.92 -9.65 -10.19
N ASN A 454 28.82 -9.74 -9.18
CA ASN A 454 29.81 -8.73 -8.86
C ASN A 454 29.18 -7.32 -8.78
N LEU A 455 28.07 -7.20 -8.02
CA LEU A 455 27.30 -5.96 -7.98
C LEU A 455 28.06 -4.87 -7.21
N LYS A 456 28.00 -3.66 -7.76
CA LYS A 456 28.51 -2.46 -7.13
C LYS A 456 27.71 -2.11 -5.89
N ASN A 457 28.38 -1.97 -4.75
CA ASN A 457 27.78 -1.60 -3.47
C ASN A 457 28.75 -0.78 -2.61
N LYS A 458 28.41 -0.48 -1.35
CA LYS A 458 29.26 0.32 -0.44
C LYS A 458 30.63 -0.32 -0.19
N TYR A 459 30.70 -1.66 -0.23
CA TYR A 459 31.89 -2.45 0.07
C TYR A 459 32.62 -2.93 -1.20
N ASN A 460 31.92 -3.02 -2.33
CA ASN A 460 32.45 -3.40 -3.63
C ASN A 460 32.33 -2.24 -4.63
N ASN A 461 33.41 -1.47 -4.78
CA ASN A 461 33.52 -0.33 -5.71
C ASN A 461 34.62 -0.55 -6.76
N ALA A 462 34.96 -1.81 -7.05
CA ALA A 462 35.96 -2.14 -8.07
C ALA A 462 35.51 -1.66 -9.46
N LEU A 463 36.47 -1.36 -10.34
CA LEU A 463 36.19 -0.88 -11.71
C LEU A 463 35.38 -1.89 -12.54
N ASN A 464 35.51 -3.18 -12.25
CA ASN A 464 34.78 -4.26 -12.92
C ASN A 464 33.42 -4.59 -12.26
N ALA A 465 33.03 -3.87 -11.19
CA ALA A 465 31.75 -4.08 -10.53
C ALA A 465 30.59 -3.55 -11.38
N ARG A 466 29.50 -4.32 -11.45
CA ARG A 466 28.35 -4.03 -12.32
C ARG A 466 27.25 -3.28 -11.57
N LEU A 467 26.55 -2.36 -12.22
CA LEU A 467 25.33 -1.80 -11.62
C LEU A 467 24.19 -2.80 -11.79
N PHE A 468 23.28 -2.85 -10.83
CA PHE A 468 22.09 -3.72 -10.89
C PHE A 468 21.29 -3.54 -12.19
N LYS A 469 21.14 -2.30 -12.65
CA LYS A 469 20.41 -1.96 -13.89
C LYS A 469 21.08 -2.51 -15.16
N ASP A 470 22.38 -2.85 -15.11
CA ASP A 470 23.14 -3.36 -16.24
C ASP A 470 23.04 -4.89 -16.35
N ILE A 471 22.43 -5.55 -15.35
CA ILE A 471 22.24 -7.00 -15.37
C ILE A 471 21.06 -7.35 -16.27
N VAL A 472 21.28 -8.30 -17.19
CA VAL A 472 20.24 -8.83 -18.05
C VAL A 472 19.17 -9.51 -17.18
N PRO A 473 17.89 -9.10 -17.26
CA PRO A 473 16.90 -9.58 -16.30
C PRO A 473 16.73 -11.10 -16.25
N ASP A 474 16.74 -11.75 -17.41
CA ASP A 474 16.51 -13.19 -17.49
C ASP A 474 17.68 -13.97 -16.84
N GLN A 475 18.93 -13.50 -16.96
CA GLN A 475 20.09 -14.13 -16.30
C GLN A 475 19.98 -14.10 -14.77
N MET A 476 19.51 -12.98 -14.21
CA MET A 476 19.32 -12.86 -12.77
C MET A 476 18.17 -13.71 -12.27
N ILE A 477 17.06 -13.74 -13.02
CA ILE A 477 15.90 -14.55 -12.68
C ILE A 477 16.27 -16.04 -12.74
N ASP A 478 17.00 -16.49 -13.76
CA ASP A 478 17.49 -17.87 -13.88
C ASP A 478 18.31 -18.27 -12.66
N TYR A 479 19.32 -17.47 -12.30
CA TYR A 479 20.13 -17.72 -11.11
C TYR A 479 19.28 -17.82 -9.84
N CYS A 480 18.35 -16.88 -9.65
CA CYS A 480 17.47 -16.87 -8.49
C CYS A 480 16.58 -18.12 -8.41
N LEU A 481 15.99 -18.54 -9.54
CA LEU A 481 15.12 -19.71 -9.59
C LEU A 481 15.88 -21.01 -9.36
N ASP A 482 17.14 -21.09 -9.80
CA ASP A 482 17.95 -22.30 -9.67
C ASP A 482 18.67 -22.43 -8.34
N ASN A 483 18.99 -21.31 -7.69
CA ASN A 483 19.85 -21.32 -6.50
C ASN A 483 19.18 -20.78 -5.23
N LEU A 484 18.17 -19.91 -5.35
CA LEU A 484 17.63 -19.16 -4.20
C LEU A 484 16.17 -19.50 -3.87
N ILE A 485 15.40 -20.03 -4.82
CA ILE A 485 14.00 -20.41 -4.62
C ILE A 485 13.78 -21.88 -4.94
N VAL A 486 13.22 -22.61 -3.98
CA VAL A 486 12.68 -23.95 -4.24
C VAL A 486 11.26 -23.81 -4.77
N ILE A 487 10.99 -24.32 -5.97
CA ILE A 487 9.64 -24.39 -6.55
C ILE A 487 9.30 -25.87 -6.75
N GLU A 488 8.37 -26.39 -5.95
CA GLU A 488 8.00 -27.81 -6.02
C GLU A 488 7.31 -28.17 -7.35
N ASP A 489 6.44 -27.29 -7.85
CA ASP A 489 5.69 -27.48 -9.10
C ASP A 489 6.18 -26.52 -10.20
N ARG A 490 7.46 -26.63 -10.58
CA ARG A 490 8.09 -25.76 -11.60
C ARG A 490 7.29 -25.69 -12.90
N LYS A 491 6.82 -26.83 -13.40
CA LYS A 491 6.01 -26.92 -14.64
C LYS A 491 4.79 -26.01 -14.62
N ARG A 492 4.15 -25.86 -13.45
CA ARG A 492 2.96 -25.03 -13.30
C ARG A 492 3.30 -23.56 -13.04
N LEU A 493 4.30 -23.29 -12.20
CA LEU A 493 4.45 -21.98 -11.56
C LEU A 493 5.54 -21.09 -12.15
N GLU A 494 6.58 -21.68 -12.74
CA GLU A 494 7.80 -20.97 -13.11
C GLU A 494 7.54 -19.77 -14.04
N ALA A 495 6.73 -19.96 -15.09
CA ALA A 495 6.39 -18.88 -16.02
C ALA A 495 5.74 -17.67 -15.33
N SER A 496 4.86 -17.93 -14.35
CA SER A 496 4.19 -16.86 -13.60
C SER A 496 5.12 -16.15 -12.63
N VAL A 497 6.06 -16.87 -12.01
CA VAL A 497 7.10 -16.31 -11.13
C VAL A 497 8.06 -15.44 -11.94
N ARG A 498 8.56 -15.92 -13.09
CA ARG A 498 9.41 -15.15 -14.00
C ARG A 498 8.77 -13.83 -14.40
N LYS A 499 7.50 -13.88 -14.81
CA LYS A 499 6.73 -12.68 -15.16
C LYS A 499 6.66 -11.69 -13.99
N PHE A 500 6.38 -12.18 -12.78
CA PHE A 500 6.31 -11.34 -11.58
C PHE A 500 7.66 -10.71 -11.23
N LEU A 501 8.75 -11.48 -11.21
CA LEU A 501 10.08 -10.95 -10.87
C LEU A 501 10.56 -9.92 -11.90
N LYS A 502 10.27 -10.14 -13.19
CA LYS A 502 10.64 -9.22 -14.28
C LYS A 502 10.00 -7.84 -14.12
N THR A 503 8.79 -7.73 -13.57
CA THR A 503 8.13 -6.43 -13.32
C THR A 503 8.67 -5.68 -12.10
N HIS A 504 9.51 -6.31 -11.28
CA HIS A 504 10.07 -5.74 -10.05
C HIS A 504 11.59 -5.47 -10.14
N MET A 505 12.13 -5.36 -11.35
CA MET A 505 13.54 -5.08 -11.64
C MET A 505 13.90 -3.58 -11.61
N ASN A 506 13.03 -2.72 -11.10
CA ASN A 506 13.26 -1.27 -11.10
C ASN A 506 14.41 -0.86 -10.16
N ASN A 507 14.50 -1.50 -9.00
CA ASN A 507 15.57 -1.28 -8.04
C ASN A 507 15.87 -2.58 -7.29
N PHE A 508 17.13 -2.74 -6.89
CA PHE A 508 17.60 -4.00 -6.31
C PHE A 508 16.86 -4.38 -5.03
N TRP A 509 16.50 -3.41 -4.19
CA TRP A 509 15.79 -3.68 -2.95
C TRP A 509 14.38 -4.23 -3.18
N GLU A 510 13.61 -3.61 -4.08
CA GLU A 510 12.28 -4.08 -4.49
C GLU A 510 12.36 -5.48 -5.11
N TYR A 511 13.39 -5.76 -5.90
CA TYR A 511 13.61 -7.09 -6.46
C TYR A 511 13.84 -8.14 -5.36
N LEU A 512 14.71 -7.85 -4.39
CA LEU A 512 15.01 -8.77 -3.28
C LEU A 512 13.78 -9.02 -2.39
N GLU A 513 12.99 -7.98 -2.09
CA GLU A 513 11.73 -8.12 -1.34
C GLU A 513 10.72 -9.00 -2.11
N SER A 514 10.62 -8.79 -3.43
CA SER A 514 9.77 -9.58 -4.30
C SER A 514 10.23 -11.04 -4.37
N LEU A 515 11.54 -11.29 -4.38
CA LEU A 515 12.15 -12.61 -4.37
C LEU A 515 11.86 -13.36 -3.04
N ALA A 516 12.09 -12.70 -1.91
CA ALA A 516 11.77 -13.24 -0.59
C ALA A 516 10.28 -13.58 -0.47
N PHE A 517 9.40 -12.68 -0.96
CA PHE A 517 7.97 -12.95 -1.01
C PHE A 517 7.62 -14.19 -1.84
N VAL A 518 8.22 -14.37 -3.02
CA VAL A 518 8.02 -15.59 -3.82
C VAL A 518 8.38 -16.82 -2.99
N GLY A 519 9.56 -16.85 -2.36
CA GLY A 519 10.01 -17.96 -1.53
C GLY A 519 9.01 -18.32 -0.41
N LEU A 520 8.45 -17.32 0.26
CA LEU A 520 7.51 -17.53 1.38
C LEU A 520 6.15 -18.09 0.97
N VAL A 521 5.72 -17.87 -0.27
CA VAL A 521 4.34 -18.20 -0.67
C VAL A 521 4.24 -19.21 -1.80
N ILE A 522 5.29 -19.45 -2.59
CA ILE A 522 5.22 -20.25 -3.83
C ILE A 522 4.76 -21.70 -3.59
N ASN A 523 5.25 -22.35 -2.54
CA ASN A 523 4.92 -23.75 -2.23
C ASN A 523 3.73 -23.92 -1.27
N ARG A 524 2.93 -22.88 -1.04
CA ARG A 524 1.74 -23.03 -0.21
C ARG A 524 0.69 -23.89 -0.92
N PRO A 525 -0.05 -24.76 -0.20
CA PRO A 525 -1.10 -25.58 -0.80
C PRO A 525 -2.17 -24.78 -1.55
N CYS A 526 -2.36 -23.53 -1.14
CA CYS A 526 -3.35 -22.64 -1.70
C CYS A 526 -2.83 -21.86 -2.93
N THR A 527 -1.53 -21.88 -3.25
CA THR A 527 -0.95 -21.05 -4.32
C THR A 527 -1.66 -21.28 -5.67
N PRO A 528 -2.22 -20.21 -6.27
CA PRO A 528 -3.01 -20.33 -7.49
C PRO A 528 -2.15 -20.78 -8.68
N LYS A 529 -2.81 -21.17 -9.79
CA LYS A 529 -2.12 -21.57 -11.03
C LYS A 529 -1.17 -20.47 -11.53
N GLU A 530 -1.60 -19.23 -11.46
CA GLU A 530 -0.73 -18.06 -11.55
C GLU A 530 -0.36 -17.68 -10.11
N PHE A 531 0.92 -17.68 -9.75
CA PHE A 531 1.35 -17.60 -8.34
C PHE A 531 0.80 -16.36 -7.58
N TYR A 532 0.65 -15.23 -8.27
CA TYR A 532 0.12 -13.99 -7.72
C TYR A 532 -1.36 -13.73 -8.08
N GLY A 533 -2.02 -14.71 -8.72
CA GLY A 533 -3.39 -14.63 -9.17
C GLY A 533 -4.41 -14.90 -8.07
N GLN A 534 -5.65 -15.19 -8.48
CA GLN A 534 -6.74 -15.57 -7.59
C GLN A 534 -7.21 -16.98 -7.89
N TYR A 535 -7.59 -17.72 -6.85
CA TYR A 535 -8.18 -19.04 -6.98
C TYR A 535 -9.64 -18.91 -7.44
N LYS A 536 -9.98 -19.52 -8.58
CA LYS A 536 -11.32 -19.43 -9.19
C LYS A 536 -11.96 -20.80 -9.35
N PRO A 537 -12.37 -21.47 -8.26
CA PRO A 537 -12.97 -22.79 -8.36
C PRO A 537 -14.33 -22.74 -9.04
N VAL A 538 -14.69 -23.82 -9.72
CA VAL A 538 -16.03 -24.02 -10.26
C VAL A 538 -16.96 -24.43 -9.11
N VAL A 539 -18.15 -23.82 -9.06
CA VAL A 539 -19.11 -23.97 -7.96
C VAL A 539 -19.57 -25.40 -7.62
N ASN A 540 -19.55 -26.31 -8.60
CA ASN A 540 -19.94 -27.72 -8.41
C ASN A 540 -18.72 -28.65 -8.25
N ASN A 541 -17.50 -28.10 -8.26
CA ASN A 541 -16.26 -28.83 -8.07
C ASN A 541 -15.35 -28.09 -7.08
N LEU A 542 -15.84 -27.99 -5.86
CA LEU A 542 -15.20 -27.25 -4.77
C LEU A 542 -14.17 -28.09 -3.98
N ASN A 543 -14.05 -29.39 -4.26
CA ASN A 543 -13.08 -30.22 -3.55
C ASN A 543 -11.67 -29.92 -4.08
N ILE A 544 -10.85 -29.29 -3.25
CA ILE A 544 -9.42 -29.12 -3.52
C ILE A 544 -8.74 -30.41 -3.10
N LYS A 545 -8.06 -31.08 -4.04
CA LYS A 545 -7.13 -32.17 -3.74
C LYS A 545 -5.72 -31.62 -3.89
N PRO A 546 -5.04 -31.22 -2.80
CA PRO A 546 -3.61 -30.95 -2.87
C PRO A 546 -2.90 -32.21 -3.39
N LYS A 547 -1.92 -32.05 -4.28
CA LYS A 547 -1.22 -33.18 -4.92
C LYS A 547 -0.59 -34.12 -3.90
N ASP A 548 -0.23 -33.61 -2.72
CA ASP A 548 0.53 -34.34 -1.69
C ASP A 548 -0.33 -34.94 -0.56
N ILE A 549 -1.66 -34.74 -0.60
CA ILE A 549 -2.57 -35.38 0.36
C ILE A 549 -3.22 -36.59 -0.34
N HIS A 550 -2.46 -37.68 -0.43
CA HIS A 550 -2.90 -38.94 -1.04
C HIS A 550 -4.09 -39.61 -0.32
N ASP A 551 -4.52 -39.07 0.83
CA ASP A 551 -5.52 -39.70 1.71
C ASP A 551 -6.64 -38.74 2.17
N SER A 552 -6.91 -37.65 1.42
CA SER A 552 -8.02 -36.77 1.77
C SER A 552 -9.34 -37.50 1.53
N LYS A 553 -9.94 -38.04 2.60
CA LYS A 553 -11.38 -38.36 2.63
C LYS A 553 -12.13 -37.17 2.02
N ASN A 554 -13.21 -37.40 1.26
CA ASN A 554 -14.03 -36.36 0.60
C ASN A 554 -14.81 -35.47 1.61
N ASP A 555 -14.21 -35.12 2.74
CA ASP A 555 -14.83 -34.48 3.88
C ASP A 555 -14.29 -33.05 4.11
N THR A 556 -13.75 -32.42 3.06
CA THR A 556 -13.41 -31.00 3.05
C THR A 556 -14.60 -30.18 3.59
N GLU A 557 -14.39 -29.23 4.48
CA GLU A 557 -15.43 -28.32 4.94
C GLU A 557 -14.99 -26.89 4.66
N TYR A 558 -15.89 -26.09 4.09
CA TYR A 558 -15.68 -24.65 3.99
C TYR A 558 -16.08 -24.01 5.32
N VAL A 559 -15.21 -23.15 5.83
CA VAL A 559 -15.37 -22.46 7.10
C VAL A 559 -15.26 -20.97 6.86
N LYS A 560 -16.28 -20.22 7.29
CA LYS A 560 -16.27 -18.76 7.33
C LYS A 560 -15.77 -18.27 8.68
N LEU A 561 -14.93 -17.26 8.69
CA LEU A 561 -14.44 -16.62 9.90
C LEU A 561 -15.24 -15.37 10.20
N LYS A 562 -15.77 -15.28 11.42
CA LYS A 562 -16.38 -14.07 11.98
C LYS A 562 -15.46 -13.55 13.09
N TYR A 563 -15.18 -12.26 13.09
CA TYR A 563 -14.21 -11.65 14.00
C TYR A 563 -14.61 -10.21 14.29
N SER A 564 -14.06 -9.64 15.37
CA SER A 564 -14.29 -8.24 15.72
C SER A 564 -13.58 -7.30 14.76
N ILE A 565 -13.87 -5.99 14.82
CA ILE A 565 -13.19 -4.98 13.99
C ILE A 565 -11.66 -5.00 14.14
N LEU A 566 -11.15 -5.52 15.27
CA LEU A 566 -9.73 -5.64 15.58
C LEU A 566 -9.01 -6.68 14.70
N GLY A 567 -9.76 -7.57 14.03
CA GLY A 567 -9.20 -8.55 13.10
C GLY A 567 -8.69 -9.83 13.75
N ILE A 568 -8.01 -10.64 12.94
CA ILE A 568 -7.42 -11.93 13.32
C ILE A 568 -5.98 -12.04 12.83
N ARG A 569 -5.22 -12.91 13.48
CA ARG A 569 -3.93 -13.42 12.99
C ARG A 569 -4.08 -14.91 12.80
N TYR A 570 -3.28 -15.45 11.89
CA TYR A 570 -3.28 -16.86 11.63
C TYR A 570 -1.89 -17.33 11.21
N TRP A 571 -1.57 -18.56 11.55
CA TRP A 571 -0.33 -19.23 11.20
C TRP A 571 -0.57 -20.73 11.12
N LYS A 572 0.30 -21.45 10.43
CA LYS A 572 0.22 -22.91 10.31
C LYS A 572 1.18 -23.54 11.31
N THR A 573 0.69 -24.49 12.11
CA THR A 573 1.54 -25.35 12.97
C THR A 573 1.52 -26.79 12.43
N LYS A 574 2.28 -27.69 13.07
CA LYS A 574 2.21 -29.13 12.80
C LYS A 574 0.79 -29.68 12.99
N ASP A 575 0.03 -29.10 13.92
CA ASP A 575 -1.35 -29.49 14.25
C ASP A 575 -2.42 -28.81 13.37
N GLY A 576 -2.01 -27.97 12.42
CA GLY A 576 -2.88 -27.30 11.46
C GLY A 576 -2.97 -25.78 11.62
N LEU A 577 -4.00 -25.18 11.01
CA LEU A 577 -4.22 -23.73 11.05
C LEU A 577 -4.65 -23.24 12.43
N GLN A 578 -3.81 -22.39 13.01
CA GLN A 578 -4.10 -21.63 14.21
C GLN A 578 -4.64 -20.26 13.84
N ILE A 579 -5.63 -19.81 14.61
CA ILE A 579 -6.25 -18.49 14.45
C ILE A 579 -6.37 -17.88 15.83
N ALA A 580 -6.00 -16.61 15.94
CA ALA A 580 -6.09 -15.86 17.18
C ALA A 580 -6.61 -14.45 16.92
N GLY A 581 -7.39 -13.93 17.86
CA GLY A 581 -7.68 -12.51 17.95
C GLY A 581 -6.48 -11.69 18.47
N PRO A 582 -6.70 -10.42 18.82
CA PRO A 582 -5.68 -9.58 19.46
C PRO A 582 -5.25 -10.13 20.84
N ASN A 583 -4.06 -9.74 21.34
CA ASN A 583 -3.45 -10.30 22.57
C ASN A 583 -4.37 -10.30 23.81
N ARG A 584 -5.30 -9.34 23.92
CA ARG A 584 -6.24 -9.22 25.06
C ARG A 584 -7.65 -9.73 24.75
N ALA A 585 -7.83 -10.30 23.56
CA ALA A 585 -9.11 -10.75 23.03
C ALA A 585 -8.87 -11.94 22.07
N VAL A 586 -8.01 -12.88 22.51
CA VAL A 586 -7.52 -14.00 21.69
C VAL A 586 -8.68 -14.84 21.13
N ASN A 587 -9.78 -14.93 21.88
CA ASN A 587 -10.98 -15.68 21.51
C ASN A 587 -12.08 -14.82 20.84
N GLN A 588 -11.80 -13.57 20.44
CA GLN A 588 -12.77 -12.71 19.74
C GLN A 588 -12.89 -13.04 18.24
N TYR A 589 -13.06 -14.32 17.94
CA TYR A 589 -13.42 -14.80 16.62
C TYR A 589 -14.23 -16.09 16.74
N SER A 590 -14.98 -16.44 15.70
CA SER A 590 -15.68 -17.71 15.61
C SER A 590 -15.55 -18.31 14.21
N LYS A 591 -15.53 -19.65 14.19
CA LYS A 591 -15.55 -20.46 12.97
C LYS A 591 -17.00 -20.79 12.65
N ILE A 592 -17.58 -20.09 11.70
CA ILE A 592 -18.92 -20.37 11.20
C ILE A 592 -18.82 -21.52 10.22
N ARG A 593 -19.40 -22.65 10.61
CA ARG A 593 -19.59 -23.78 9.72
C ARG A 593 -21.05 -23.74 9.22
N LYS A 594 -22.03 -23.79 10.11
CA LYS A 594 -23.45 -23.76 9.75
C LYS A 594 -24.11 -22.46 10.18
N GLU A 595 -25.02 -21.95 9.37
CA GLU A 595 -25.94 -20.86 9.68
C GLU A 595 -27.39 -21.34 9.53
N SER A 596 -28.32 -20.66 10.20
CA SER A 596 -29.75 -20.91 10.02
C SER A 596 -30.16 -20.68 8.57
N TYR A 597 -31.06 -21.52 8.06
CA TYR A 597 -31.61 -21.35 6.73
C TYR A 597 -32.56 -20.16 6.73
N SER A 598 -32.13 -19.04 6.14
CA SER A 598 -32.98 -17.87 5.99
C SER A 598 -32.86 -17.35 4.57
N LEU A 599 -34.00 -17.38 3.87
CA LEU A 599 -34.23 -16.66 2.63
C LEU A 599 -34.66 -15.21 2.90
N ASN A 600 -35.01 -14.91 4.15
CA ASN A 600 -35.24 -13.55 4.66
C ASN A 600 -33.93 -13.06 5.32
N ASN A 601 -33.63 -11.77 5.32
CA ASN A 601 -32.33 -11.32 5.85
C ASN A 601 -32.15 -11.60 7.35
N GLY A 602 -30.89 -11.83 7.75
CA GLY A 602 -30.39 -11.87 9.12
C GLY A 602 -29.10 -11.07 9.29
#